data_AF-A0A7M2C1U2-F1
#
_entry.id   AF-A0A7M2C1U2-F1
#
_cell.length_a   1.000
_cell.length_b   1.000
_cell.length_c   1.000
_cell.angle_alpha   90.00
_cell.angle_beta   90.00
_cell.angle_gamma   90.00
#
_symmetry.space_group_name_H-M   'P 1'
#
loop_
_entity.id
_entity.type
_entity.pdbx_description
1 polymer ?
#
loop_
_entity_poly.entity_id
_entity_poly.type
_entity_poly.pdbx_seq_one_letter_code
_entity_poly.pdbx_strand_id
1 'polypeptide(L)'
;MVAIDNMADPMRALQELVRRVERLENNTNQNRSAIGRGGLSVYDGGMITIENGGLRVTGSAEIIGTLNANGTINMTGLFIASGEMQLNGTTVATGEFNIDGPLLVDGNTTFNGELTINGITNITGDTTVTGKLVTDGPVDINGLTNITGDLEVSGTMDINGAATLNNDLTVAAGKKIKLGGLTLENTGTGGGTLNFPNGSVSSSTALGMLLASGVAIELAAPALKLSGLPDVTGFTANVHIDGNGRLRRIT
;
A
#
# COMPACT_ATOMS: atom_id res chain seq x y z
N MET A 1 -58.09 0.00 71.91
CA MET A 1 -58.35 -1.16 72.79
C MET A 1 -59.33 -2.05 72.05
N VAL A 2 -58.83 -3.01 71.27
CA VAL A 2 -59.70 -3.90 70.48
C VAL A 2 -60.24 -4.95 71.44
N ALA A 3 -61.55 -4.92 71.66
CA ALA A 3 -62.24 -5.89 72.49
C ALA A 3 -61.98 -7.30 71.94
N ILE A 4 -61.42 -8.16 72.80
CA ILE A 4 -61.34 -9.60 72.58
C ILE A 4 -62.75 -10.14 72.80
N ASP A 5 -63.57 -10.04 71.75
CA ASP A 5 -64.99 -10.39 71.79
C ASP A 5 -65.24 -11.58 70.86
N ASN A 6 -64.61 -12.73 71.15
CA ASN A 6 -64.97 -14.00 70.55
C ASN A 6 -64.40 -15.21 71.32
N MET A 7 -64.93 -15.50 72.51
CA MET A 7 -64.71 -16.77 73.24
C MET A 7 -65.99 -17.60 73.38
N ALA A 8 -67.02 -17.32 72.57
CA ALA A 8 -68.30 -18.04 72.66
C ALA A 8 -68.29 -19.42 71.95
N ASP A 9 -67.30 -19.69 71.08
CA ASP A 9 -67.20 -20.96 70.36
C ASP A 9 -65.73 -21.34 70.08
N PRO A 10 -65.06 -22.03 71.03
CA PRO A 10 -63.65 -22.41 70.91
C PRO A 10 -63.36 -23.26 69.67
N MET A 11 -64.33 -24.07 69.25
CA MET A 11 -64.21 -24.96 68.10
C MET A 11 -64.22 -24.19 66.78
N ARG A 12 -65.04 -23.14 66.68
CA ARG A 12 -65.08 -22.28 65.49
C ARG A 12 -63.80 -21.45 65.35
N ALA A 13 -63.27 -20.92 66.46
CA ALA A 13 -61.99 -20.22 66.48
C ALA A 13 -60.82 -21.14 66.12
N LEU A 14 -60.82 -22.39 66.62
CA LEU A 14 -59.83 -23.40 66.27
C LEU A 14 -59.91 -23.80 64.79
N GLN A 15 -61.09 -24.02 64.25
CA GLN A 15 -61.29 -24.31 62.82
C GLN A 15 -60.83 -23.17 61.92
N GLU A 16 -61.05 -21.92 62.34
CA GLU A 16 -60.58 -20.74 61.60
C GLU A 16 -59.05 -20.58 61.67
N LEU A 17 -58.45 -20.94 62.81
CA LEU A 17 -57.00 -21.09 62.96
C LEU A 17 -56.45 -22.20 62.06
N VAL A 18 -57.05 -23.39 62.05
CA VAL A 18 -56.66 -24.51 61.18
C VAL A 18 -56.75 -24.10 59.71
N ARG A 19 -57.85 -23.46 59.27
CA ARG A 19 -57.96 -22.94 57.90
C ARG A 19 -56.96 -21.81 57.60
N ARG A 20 -56.51 -21.04 58.59
CA ARG A 20 -55.43 -20.03 58.40
C ARG A 20 -54.07 -20.69 58.32
N VAL A 21 -53.82 -21.74 59.10
CA VAL A 21 -52.59 -22.54 59.08
C VAL A 21 -52.49 -23.34 57.79
N GLU A 22 -53.52 -24.06 57.37
CA GLU A 22 -53.57 -24.76 56.07
C GLU A 22 -53.42 -23.78 54.91
N ARG A 23 -53.97 -22.57 55.01
CA ARG A 23 -53.72 -21.51 54.01
C ARG A 23 -52.30 -20.99 54.05
N LEU A 24 -51.61 -20.97 55.19
CA LEU A 24 -50.21 -20.56 55.27
C LEU A 24 -49.28 -21.68 54.78
N GLU A 25 -49.56 -22.93 55.13
CA GLU A 25 -48.84 -24.11 54.64
C GLU A 25 -49.00 -24.29 53.13
N ASN A 26 -50.17 -23.95 52.57
CA ASN A 26 -50.43 -24.08 51.13
C ASN A 26 -50.20 -22.79 50.32
N ASN A 27 -50.20 -21.58 50.92
CA ASN A 27 -49.95 -20.31 50.20
C ASN A 27 -48.55 -19.72 50.45
N THR A 28 -47.75 -20.23 51.38
CA THR A 28 -46.32 -19.91 51.45
C THR A 28 -45.49 -21.17 51.23
N ASN A 29 -45.02 -21.36 50.00
CA ASN A 29 -43.96 -22.34 49.70
C ASN A 29 -42.66 -21.93 50.38
N GLN A 30 -42.56 -22.16 51.69
CA GLN A 30 -41.30 -22.22 52.44
C GLN A 30 -40.85 -23.67 52.64
N ASN A 31 -41.27 -24.58 51.76
CA ASN A 31 -40.76 -25.94 51.78
C ASN A 31 -39.30 -25.92 51.27
N ARG A 32 -38.36 -25.86 52.22
CA ARG A 32 -36.89 -25.74 52.06
C ARG A 32 -36.32 -24.37 51.64
N SER A 33 -37.15 -23.33 51.56
CA SER A 33 -36.66 -21.96 51.34
C SER A 33 -36.55 -21.22 52.67
N ALA A 34 -35.33 -21.03 53.17
CA ALA A 34 -35.07 -20.17 54.33
C ALA A 34 -34.92 -18.73 53.84
N ILE A 35 -35.89 -17.86 54.16
CA ILE A 35 -35.74 -16.41 54.03
C ILE A 35 -35.43 -15.88 55.42
N GLY A 36 -34.18 -15.46 55.64
CA GLY A 36 -33.72 -14.93 56.92
C GLY A 36 -32.87 -13.68 56.73
N ARG A 37 -32.28 -13.19 57.83
CA ARG A 37 -31.32 -12.07 57.77
C ARG A 37 -30.09 -12.35 56.91
N GLY A 38 -29.81 -13.62 56.62
CA GLY A 38 -28.73 -14.07 55.73
C GLY A 38 -29.11 -14.17 54.24
N GLY A 39 -30.36 -13.87 53.87
CA GLY A 39 -30.82 -13.92 52.48
C GLY A 39 -31.80 -15.06 52.18
N LEU A 40 -31.95 -15.36 50.88
CA LEU A 40 -32.74 -16.46 50.32
C LEU A 40 -31.77 -17.46 49.68
N SER A 41 -31.91 -18.74 50.01
CA SER A 41 -31.19 -19.84 49.34
C SER A 41 -32.18 -20.84 48.77
N VAL A 42 -31.91 -21.31 47.54
CA VAL A 42 -32.73 -22.29 46.81
C VAL A 42 -31.84 -23.48 46.47
N TYR A 43 -32.26 -24.68 46.83
CA TYR A 43 -31.49 -25.93 46.70
C TYR A 43 -32.09 -26.88 45.65
N ASP A 44 -31.38 -27.97 45.35
CA ASP A 44 -31.85 -29.09 44.52
C ASP A 44 -32.36 -28.71 43.11
N GLY A 45 -31.82 -27.63 42.52
CA GLY A 45 -32.25 -27.13 41.21
C GLY A 45 -33.58 -26.37 41.23
N GLY A 46 -34.06 -25.97 42.40
CA GLY A 46 -35.23 -25.10 42.52
C GLY A 46 -35.04 -23.77 41.76
N MET A 47 -36.14 -23.20 41.27
CA MET A 47 -36.13 -21.98 40.45
C MET A 47 -36.68 -20.78 41.22
N ILE A 48 -36.19 -19.59 40.89
CA ILE A 48 -36.80 -18.31 41.25
C ILE A 48 -37.37 -17.70 39.97
N THR A 49 -38.68 -17.49 39.95
CA THR A 49 -39.38 -16.82 38.85
C THR A 49 -39.89 -15.45 39.32
N ILE A 50 -39.57 -14.39 38.58
CA ILE A 50 -40.09 -13.04 38.81
C ILE A 50 -40.99 -12.68 37.62
N GLU A 51 -42.30 -12.63 37.84
CA GLU A 51 -43.28 -12.27 36.81
C GLU A 51 -43.69 -10.81 36.95
N ASN A 52 -43.83 -10.11 35.82
CA ASN A 52 -44.29 -8.70 35.76
C ASN A 52 -43.41 -7.70 36.55
N GLY A 53 -42.14 -8.04 36.83
CA GLY A 53 -41.19 -7.21 37.56
C GLY A 53 -39.74 -7.45 37.11
N GLY A 54 -38.79 -6.81 37.79
CA GLY A 54 -37.36 -6.95 37.51
C GLY A 54 -36.55 -7.23 38.77
N LEU A 55 -35.40 -7.89 38.62
CA LEU A 55 -34.43 -8.06 39.68
C LEU A 55 -33.54 -6.81 39.77
N ARG A 56 -33.53 -6.12 40.91
CA ARG A 56 -32.58 -5.05 41.19
C ARG A 56 -31.56 -5.51 42.22
N VAL A 57 -30.28 -5.51 41.82
CA VAL A 57 -29.15 -5.83 42.69
C VAL A 57 -28.35 -4.54 42.90
N THR A 58 -28.17 -4.11 44.15
CA THR A 58 -27.39 -2.90 44.49
C THR A 58 -25.94 -3.21 44.87
N GLY A 59 -25.59 -4.50 44.96
CA GLY A 59 -24.23 -5.01 45.15
C GLY A 59 -23.78 -5.82 43.94
N SER A 60 -22.98 -6.86 44.18
CA SER A 60 -22.54 -7.80 43.15
C SER A 60 -23.59 -8.87 42.87
N ALA A 61 -23.74 -9.22 41.60
CA ALA A 61 -24.36 -10.47 41.18
C ALA A 61 -23.27 -11.37 40.60
N GLU A 62 -23.15 -12.60 41.12
CA GLU A 62 -22.30 -13.64 40.54
C GLU A 62 -23.21 -14.71 39.94
N ILE A 63 -22.98 -15.03 38.66
CA ILE A 63 -23.73 -16.06 37.94
C ILE A 63 -22.72 -17.12 37.55
N ILE A 64 -22.83 -18.29 38.18
CA ILE A 64 -22.03 -19.45 37.81
C ILE A 64 -22.85 -20.26 36.81
N GLY A 65 -22.38 -20.33 35.57
CA GLY A 65 -23.09 -20.97 34.46
C GLY A 65 -23.46 -19.97 33.35
N THR A 66 -24.64 -20.15 32.76
CA THR A 66 -25.07 -19.36 31.60
C THR A 66 -26.01 -18.23 32.01
N LEU A 67 -25.71 -17.00 31.58
CA LEU A 67 -26.67 -15.91 31.53
C LEU A 67 -27.29 -15.88 30.13
N ASN A 68 -28.57 -16.22 30.02
CA ASN A 68 -29.36 -15.96 28.82
C ASN A 68 -30.23 -14.73 29.08
N ALA A 69 -29.90 -13.62 28.43
CA ALA A 69 -30.62 -12.36 28.55
C ALA A 69 -31.15 -11.94 27.17
N ASN A 70 -32.46 -11.71 27.10
CA ASN A 70 -33.08 -11.12 25.92
C ASN A 70 -33.27 -9.62 26.15
N GLY A 71 -32.87 -8.80 25.16
CA GLY A 71 -32.92 -7.35 25.24
C GLY A 71 -31.55 -6.71 25.42
N THR A 72 -31.53 -5.48 25.94
CA THR A 72 -30.32 -4.68 26.07
C THR A 72 -29.58 -4.98 27.38
N ILE A 73 -28.30 -5.32 27.29
CA ILE A 73 -27.38 -5.35 28.42
C ILE A 73 -26.54 -4.07 28.36
N ASN A 74 -26.79 -3.14 29.29
CA ASN A 74 -25.96 -1.95 29.44
C ASN A 74 -24.89 -2.23 30.49
N MET A 75 -23.64 -2.26 30.09
CA MET A 75 -22.49 -2.41 30.99
C MET A 75 -21.70 -1.11 31.01
N THR A 76 -21.28 -0.68 32.19
CA THR A 76 -20.35 0.45 32.35
C THR A 76 -19.09 -0.06 33.04
N GLY A 77 -17.94 0.51 32.67
CA GLY A 77 -16.64 0.03 33.14
C GLY A 77 -16.10 -1.12 32.30
N LEU A 78 -15.25 -1.94 32.92
CA LEU A 78 -14.52 -3.01 32.24
C LEU A 78 -15.44 -4.21 31.96
N PHE A 79 -15.54 -4.57 30.68
CA PHE A 79 -16.11 -5.85 30.24
C PHE A 79 -14.99 -6.76 29.77
N ILE A 80 -14.91 -7.95 30.35
CA ILE A 80 -13.99 -9.01 29.93
C ILE A 80 -14.84 -10.18 29.46
N ALA A 81 -14.66 -10.58 28.22
CA ALA A 81 -15.16 -11.86 27.72
C ALA A 81 -13.96 -12.72 27.34
N SER A 82 -13.88 -13.90 27.92
CA SER A 82 -12.92 -14.93 27.52
C SER A 82 -13.60 -15.92 26.58
N GLY A 83 -12.93 -16.27 25.48
CA GLY A 83 -13.46 -17.19 24.47
C GLY A 83 -14.01 -16.48 23.24
N GLU A 84 -14.82 -17.19 22.46
CA GLU A 84 -15.42 -16.65 21.23
C GLU A 84 -16.49 -15.60 21.56
N MET A 85 -16.40 -14.45 20.89
CA MET A 85 -17.41 -13.40 20.94
C MET A 85 -17.95 -13.17 19.53
N GLN A 86 -19.25 -13.34 19.37
CA GLN A 86 -19.95 -12.96 18.14
C GLN A 86 -20.72 -11.66 18.39
N LEU A 87 -20.28 -10.57 17.76
CA LEU A 87 -20.98 -9.30 17.75
C LEU A 87 -21.71 -9.15 16.42
N ASN A 88 -23.04 -9.03 16.46
CA ASN A 88 -23.85 -8.81 15.27
C ASN A 88 -24.29 -7.35 15.22
N GLY A 89 -24.19 -6.74 14.04
CA GLY A 89 -24.52 -5.33 13.83
C GLY A 89 -23.32 -4.39 14.06
N THR A 90 -23.61 -3.11 14.28
CA THR A 90 -22.56 -2.08 14.43
C THR A 90 -21.81 -2.25 15.73
N THR A 91 -20.49 -2.43 15.64
CA THR A 91 -19.57 -2.37 16.76
C THR A 91 -18.75 -1.10 16.65
N VAL A 92 -18.72 -0.29 17.72
CA VAL A 92 -17.87 0.90 17.81
C VAL A 92 -16.88 0.70 18.93
N ALA A 93 -15.61 0.56 18.59
CA ALA A 93 -14.51 0.59 19.54
C ALA A 93 -13.87 1.99 19.50
N THR A 94 -13.87 2.70 20.63
CA THR A 94 -13.18 3.98 20.76
C THR A 94 -11.87 3.79 21.50
N GLY A 95 -10.77 4.28 20.95
CA GLY A 95 -9.44 4.09 21.51
C GLY A 95 -8.67 2.97 20.80
N GLU A 96 -7.74 2.35 21.51
CA GLU A 96 -6.92 1.26 20.99
C GLU A 96 -7.77 0.00 20.78
N PHE A 97 -7.65 -0.60 19.59
CA PHE A 97 -8.32 -1.84 19.23
C PHE A 97 -7.29 -2.82 18.67
N ASN A 98 -6.89 -3.78 19.50
CA ASN A 98 -5.89 -4.77 19.17
C ASN A 98 -6.56 -6.09 18.80
N ILE A 99 -6.16 -6.66 17.67
CA ILE A 99 -6.60 -7.98 17.22
C ILE A 99 -5.37 -8.87 17.16
N ASP A 100 -5.28 -9.80 18.10
CA ASP A 100 -4.27 -10.83 18.07
C ASP A 100 -4.76 -12.00 17.22
N GLY A 101 -4.44 -11.95 15.92
CA GLY A 101 -4.81 -12.99 14.96
C GLY A 101 -5.20 -12.45 13.58
N PRO A 102 -5.72 -13.32 12.71
CA PRO A 102 -6.17 -12.91 11.39
C PRO A 102 -7.41 -12.01 11.49
N LEU A 103 -7.42 -10.94 10.69
CA LEU A 103 -8.58 -10.09 10.48
C LEU A 103 -9.06 -10.26 9.03
N LEU A 104 -10.32 -10.66 8.87
CA LEU A 104 -11.03 -10.60 7.60
C LEU A 104 -12.03 -9.45 7.67
N VAL A 105 -11.92 -8.47 6.77
CA VAL A 105 -12.91 -7.41 6.61
C VAL A 105 -13.52 -7.56 5.23
N ASP A 106 -14.82 -7.81 5.17
CA ASP A 106 -15.58 -7.77 3.92
C ASP A 106 -16.17 -6.37 3.74
N GLY A 107 -15.80 -5.70 2.65
CA GLY A 107 -16.20 -4.32 2.34
C GLY A 107 -15.10 -3.27 2.53
N ASN A 108 -15.50 -2.00 2.39
CA ASN A 108 -14.58 -0.88 2.35
C ASN A 108 -13.94 -0.62 3.73
N THR A 109 -12.62 -0.50 3.74
CA THR A 109 -11.85 -0.13 4.93
C THR A 109 -11.12 1.19 4.67
N THR A 110 -11.21 2.13 5.61
CA THR A 110 -10.49 3.39 5.57
C THR A 110 -9.61 3.53 6.80
N PHE A 111 -8.30 3.70 6.60
CA PHE A 111 -7.36 4.03 7.67
C PHE A 111 -7.06 5.53 7.62
N ASN A 112 -7.50 6.26 8.64
CA ASN A 112 -7.19 7.68 8.80
C ASN A 112 -5.89 7.81 9.62
N GLY A 113 -4.76 7.49 9.00
CA GLY A 113 -3.47 7.50 9.67
C GLY A 113 -2.42 6.66 8.94
N GLU A 114 -1.31 6.42 9.61
CA GLU A 114 -0.26 5.54 9.10
C GLU A 114 -0.74 4.07 9.12
N LEU A 115 -0.48 3.37 8.02
CA LEU A 115 -0.71 1.93 7.89
C LEU A 115 0.64 1.26 7.65
N THR A 116 1.12 0.50 8.64
CA THR A 116 2.27 -0.39 8.48
C THR A 116 1.77 -1.80 8.23
N ILE A 117 2.22 -2.43 7.14
CA ILE A 117 1.94 -3.84 6.82
C ILE A 117 3.27 -4.58 6.81
N ASN A 118 3.43 -5.51 7.74
CA ASN A 118 4.58 -6.41 7.76
C ASN A 118 4.20 -7.68 6.98
N GLY A 119 4.78 -7.86 5.79
CA GLY A 119 4.55 -9.03 4.95
C GLY A 119 4.17 -8.67 3.52
N ILE A 120 3.56 -9.62 2.81
CA ILE A 120 3.16 -9.46 1.41
C ILE A 120 1.81 -8.73 1.35
N THR A 121 1.75 -7.69 0.53
CA THR A 121 0.51 -6.97 0.22
C THR A 121 0.16 -7.20 -1.25
N ASN A 122 -1.02 -7.74 -1.52
CA ASN A 122 -1.57 -7.84 -2.87
C ASN A 122 -2.71 -6.84 -3.01
N ILE A 123 -2.57 -5.88 -3.91
CA ILE A 123 -3.62 -4.90 -4.23
C ILE A 123 -4.14 -5.20 -5.62
N THR A 124 -5.44 -5.45 -5.74
CA THR A 124 -6.11 -5.60 -7.03
C THR A 124 -6.82 -4.30 -7.38
N GLY A 125 -6.65 -3.82 -8.63
CA GLY A 125 -7.24 -2.57 -9.11
C GLY A 125 -6.28 -1.38 -9.02
N ASP A 126 -6.83 -0.19 -9.24
CA ASP A 126 -6.03 1.03 -9.35
C ASP A 126 -5.46 1.46 -8.00
N THR A 127 -4.16 1.80 -8.00
CA THR A 127 -3.46 2.31 -6.82
C THR A 127 -2.93 3.71 -7.11
N THR A 128 -3.29 4.66 -6.27
CA THR A 128 -2.72 6.01 -6.31
C THR A 128 -1.81 6.22 -5.11
N VAL A 129 -0.54 6.54 -5.36
CA VAL A 129 0.41 7.00 -4.33
C VAL A 129 0.68 8.47 -4.58
N THR A 130 0.19 9.35 -3.70
CA THR A 130 0.39 10.80 -3.83
C THR A 130 1.71 11.29 -3.24
N GLY A 131 2.35 10.47 -2.41
CA GLY A 131 3.65 10.72 -1.80
C GLY A 131 4.82 10.03 -2.50
N LYS A 132 5.96 9.95 -1.81
CA LYS A 132 7.15 9.24 -2.30
C LYS A 132 6.91 7.73 -2.26
N LEU A 133 7.10 7.06 -3.39
CA LEU A 133 7.22 5.60 -3.45
C LEU A 133 8.70 5.22 -3.37
N VAL A 134 9.06 4.39 -2.39
CA VAL A 134 10.39 3.78 -2.28
C VAL A 134 10.21 2.28 -2.38
N THR A 135 11.03 1.64 -3.20
CA THR A 135 11.07 0.19 -3.36
C THR A 135 12.52 -0.25 -3.24
N ASP A 136 12.78 -1.26 -2.40
CA ASP A 136 14.13 -1.83 -2.25
C ASP A 136 14.39 -2.94 -3.29
N GLY A 137 13.32 -3.53 -3.83
CA GLY A 137 13.34 -4.58 -4.83
C GLY A 137 13.07 -4.07 -6.25
N PRO A 138 13.16 -4.95 -7.26
CA PRO A 138 12.82 -4.62 -8.63
C PRO A 138 11.34 -4.24 -8.76
N VAL A 139 11.06 -3.32 -9.67
CA VAL A 139 9.69 -2.92 -10.04
C VAL A 139 9.46 -3.33 -11.49
N ASP A 140 8.43 -4.13 -11.72
CA ASP A 140 7.94 -4.44 -13.07
C ASP A 140 6.66 -3.66 -13.32
N ILE A 141 6.67 -2.81 -14.34
CA ILE A 141 5.52 -1.98 -14.74
C ILE A 141 5.08 -2.41 -16.13
N ASN A 142 3.95 -3.11 -16.19
CA ASN A 142 3.32 -3.47 -17.44
C ASN A 142 2.41 -2.33 -17.89
N GLY A 143 2.82 -1.59 -18.93
CA GLY A 143 2.04 -0.51 -19.52
C GLY A 143 2.84 0.77 -19.72
N LEU A 144 2.11 1.86 -20.00
CA LEU A 144 2.73 3.18 -20.20
C LEU A 144 3.23 3.74 -18.87
N THR A 145 4.49 4.15 -18.84
CA THR A 145 5.08 4.89 -17.73
C THR A 145 5.38 6.31 -18.20
N ASN A 146 4.93 7.32 -17.46
CA ASN A 146 5.26 8.72 -17.69
C ASN A 146 6.05 9.26 -16.51
N ILE A 147 7.28 9.71 -16.75
CA ILE A 147 8.14 10.33 -15.74
C ILE A 147 8.27 11.79 -16.12
N THR A 148 7.74 12.68 -15.29
CA THR A 148 7.75 14.13 -15.53
C THR A 148 8.98 14.82 -14.94
N GLY A 149 9.66 14.18 -13.98
CA GLY A 149 10.92 14.61 -13.41
C GLY A 149 12.12 13.91 -14.04
N ASP A 150 13.25 13.95 -13.33
CA ASP A 150 14.48 13.29 -13.79
C ASP A 150 14.39 11.77 -13.65
N LEU A 151 14.95 11.06 -14.62
CA LEU A 151 15.17 9.62 -14.58
C LEU A 151 16.68 9.35 -14.46
N GLU A 152 17.11 8.85 -13.32
CA GLU A 152 18.47 8.33 -13.12
C GLU A 152 18.47 6.82 -13.28
N VAL A 153 19.33 6.30 -14.16
CA VAL A 153 19.58 4.87 -14.34
C VAL A 153 21.06 4.62 -14.12
N SER A 154 21.39 3.99 -12.98
CA SER A 154 22.78 3.64 -12.63
C SER A 154 23.29 2.40 -13.38
N GLY A 155 22.37 1.60 -13.93
CA GLY A 155 22.65 0.39 -14.71
C GLY A 155 22.52 0.61 -16.22
N THR A 156 22.21 -0.48 -16.92
CA THR A 156 21.94 -0.45 -18.36
C THR A 156 20.48 -0.07 -18.64
N MET A 157 20.26 0.76 -19.64
CA MET A 157 18.94 1.03 -20.21
C MET A 157 18.82 0.32 -21.56
N ASP A 158 17.79 -0.50 -21.73
CA ASP A 158 17.43 -1.13 -23.00
C ASP A 158 16.11 -0.52 -23.51
N ILE A 159 16.07 -0.17 -24.79
CA ILE A 159 14.93 0.48 -25.43
C ILE A 159 14.64 -0.26 -26.75
N ASN A 160 13.59 -1.07 -26.74
CA ASN A 160 13.14 -1.81 -27.92
C ASN A 160 12.38 -0.95 -28.94
N GLY A 161 12.06 0.30 -28.58
CA GLY A 161 11.35 1.27 -29.42
C GLY A 161 12.22 2.44 -29.86
N ALA A 162 11.58 3.44 -30.47
CA ALA A 162 12.26 4.69 -30.80
C ALA A 162 12.56 5.51 -29.53
N ALA A 163 13.73 6.15 -29.50
CA ALA A 163 14.11 7.13 -28.48
C ALA A 163 14.29 8.49 -29.14
N THR A 164 13.66 9.52 -28.57
CA THR A 164 13.82 10.91 -28.98
C THR A 164 14.40 11.70 -27.82
N LEU A 165 15.53 12.37 -28.04
CA LEU A 165 16.08 13.33 -27.09
C LEU A 165 15.80 14.74 -27.62
N ASN A 166 15.11 15.54 -26.81
CA ASN A 166 14.81 16.95 -27.13
C ASN A 166 15.94 17.90 -26.69
N ASN A 167 17.02 17.35 -26.14
CA ASN A 167 18.18 18.07 -25.64
C ASN A 167 19.44 17.24 -25.93
N ASP A 168 20.59 17.71 -25.46
CA ASP A 168 21.89 17.12 -25.73
C ASP A 168 22.06 15.72 -25.15
N LEU A 169 22.69 14.85 -25.92
CA LEU A 169 23.24 13.58 -25.45
C LEU A 169 24.70 13.78 -25.06
N THR A 170 24.98 13.83 -23.76
CA THR A 170 26.36 13.84 -23.27
C THR A 170 26.88 12.40 -23.14
N VAL A 171 27.98 12.13 -23.84
CA VAL A 171 28.68 10.83 -23.78
C VAL A 171 29.98 11.02 -23.01
N ALA A 172 30.22 10.22 -21.98
CA ALA A 172 31.43 10.33 -21.17
C ALA A 172 32.71 10.11 -21.99
N ALA A 173 33.82 10.71 -21.55
CA ALA A 173 35.12 10.54 -22.20
C ALA A 173 35.51 9.05 -22.29
N GLY A 174 36.03 8.64 -23.45
CA GLY A 174 36.36 7.26 -23.77
C GLY A 174 35.15 6.37 -24.09
N LYS A 175 33.94 6.92 -24.13
CA LYS A 175 32.71 6.19 -24.53
C LYS A 175 32.30 6.58 -25.94
N LYS A 176 31.37 5.80 -26.51
CA LYS A 176 30.93 5.95 -27.90
C LYS A 176 29.47 5.65 -28.10
N ILE A 177 28.89 6.27 -29.15
CA ILE A 177 27.62 5.87 -29.74
C ILE A 177 27.94 4.93 -30.91
N LYS A 178 27.25 3.78 -30.96
CA LYS A 178 27.40 2.78 -32.03
C LYS A 178 26.12 2.72 -32.86
N LEU A 179 26.26 2.82 -34.18
CA LEU A 179 25.17 2.68 -35.15
C LEU A 179 25.53 1.52 -36.09
N GLY A 180 25.55 0.30 -35.53
CA GLY A 180 26.21 -0.85 -36.16
C GLY A 180 27.73 -0.68 -36.15
N GLY A 181 28.35 -0.60 -37.33
CA GLY A 181 29.79 -0.39 -37.49
C GLY A 181 30.24 1.06 -37.31
N LEU A 182 29.38 2.04 -37.62
CA LEU A 182 29.67 3.47 -37.45
C LEU A 182 29.77 3.83 -35.96
N THR A 183 30.80 4.60 -35.59
CA THR A 183 30.98 5.06 -34.21
C THR A 183 31.25 6.55 -34.10
N LEU A 184 30.63 7.17 -33.09
CA LEU A 184 30.95 8.52 -32.60
C LEU A 184 31.62 8.35 -31.25
N GLU A 185 32.91 8.66 -31.13
CA GLU A 185 33.67 8.48 -29.89
C GLU A 185 34.04 9.84 -29.29
N ASN A 186 33.75 10.02 -27.99
CA ASN A 186 34.30 11.13 -27.23
C ASN A 186 35.71 10.74 -26.77
N THR A 187 36.74 11.35 -27.35
CA THR A 187 38.13 11.00 -27.02
C THR A 187 38.69 11.77 -25.83
N GLY A 188 37.88 12.62 -25.17
CA GLY A 188 38.28 13.40 -24.00
C GLY A 188 38.49 14.88 -24.32
N THR A 189 39.50 15.50 -23.71
CA THR A 189 39.69 16.97 -23.72
C THR A 189 39.85 17.54 -25.13
N GLY A 190 38.75 18.04 -25.69
CA GLY A 190 38.70 18.88 -26.89
C GLY A 190 38.56 18.13 -28.22
N GLY A 191 38.33 16.81 -28.22
CA GLY A 191 38.28 16.02 -29.44
C GLY A 191 37.18 14.96 -29.45
N GLY A 192 36.80 14.58 -30.66
CA GLY A 192 35.94 13.44 -30.92
C GLY A 192 36.29 12.84 -32.28
N THR A 193 36.01 11.56 -32.43
CA THR A 193 36.19 10.87 -33.71
C THR A 193 34.84 10.42 -34.24
N LEU A 194 34.64 10.59 -35.55
CA LEU A 194 33.56 9.98 -36.29
C LEU A 194 34.20 8.96 -37.23
N ASN A 195 33.98 7.66 -36.97
CA ASN A 195 34.65 6.58 -37.67
C ASN A 195 33.68 5.81 -38.57
N PHE A 196 34.00 5.73 -39.86
CA PHE A 196 33.25 4.98 -40.87
C PHE A 196 34.05 3.76 -41.32
N PRO A 197 34.09 2.66 -40.54
CA PRO A 197 34.90 1.51 -40.90
C PRO A 197 34.38 0.91 -42.21
N ASN A 198 35.26 0.86 -43.23
CA ASN A 198 34.94 0.42 -44.59
C ASN A 198 33.81 1.22 -45.27
N GLY A 199 33.50 2.41 -44.76
CA GLY A 199 32.49 3.31 -45.31
C GLY A 199 33.11 4.54 -45.97
N SER A 200 32.25 5.39 -46.50
CA SER A 200 32.62 6.71 -47.04
C SER A 200 31.69 7.77 -46.47
N VAL A 201 32.13 9.03 -46.52
CA VAL A 201 31.28 10.20 -46.28
C VAL A 201 30.84 10.72 -47.64
N SER A 202 29.54 10.84 -47.87
CA SER A 202 28.96 11.36 -49.11
C SER A 202 27.90 12.42 -48.83
N SER A 203 27.79 13.43 -49.69
CA SER A 203 26.73 14.46 -49.64
C SER A 203 26.02 14.53 -50.99
N SER A 204 24.71 14.79 -50.99
CA SER A 204 23.91 14.94 -52.21
C SER A 204 24.02 16.32 -52.87
N THR A 205 24.55 17.32 -52.16
CA THR A 205 24.67 18.70 -52.64
C THR A 205 26.11 19.20 -52.57
N ALA A 206 26.58 19.52 -51.37
CA ALA A 206 27.95 19.95 -51.10
C ALA A 206 28.43 19.34 -49.78
N LEU A 207 29.73 19.02 -49.71
CA LEU A 207 30.40 18.62 -48.49
C LEU A 207 31.45 19.68 -48.15
N GLY A 208 31.20 20.45 -47.08
CA GLY A 208 32.17 21.39 -46.53
C GLY A 208 32.97 20.75 -45.41
N MET A 209 34.29 20.81 -45.50
CA MET A 209 35.19 20.43 -44.40
C MET A 209 36.03 21.64 -44.01
N LEU A 210 35.90 22.11 -42.78
CA LEU A 210 36.79 23.12 -42.21
C LEU A 210 37.98 22.43 -41.56
N LEU A 211 39.17 22.64 -42.12
CA LEU A 211 40.42 22.20 -41.51
C LEU A 211 41.04 23.41 -40.81
N ALA A 212 41.12 23.37 -39.47
CA ALA A 212 41.82 24.40 -38.72
C ALA A 212 43.33 24.35 -39.02
N SER A 213 44.03 25.47 -38.80
CA SER A 213 45.48 25.58 -39.01
C SER A 213 46.23 24.42 -38.33
N GLY A 214 47.00 23.66 -39.11
CA GLY A 214 47.79 22.52 -38.62
C GLY A 214 47.13 21.14 -38.77
N VAL A 215 45.89 21.04 -39.27
CA VAL A 215 45.24 19.75 -39.56
C VAL A 215 45.55 19.30 -40.99
N ALA A 216 46.05 18.07 -41.15
CA ALA A 216 46.29 17.45 -42.45
C ALA A 216 45.15 16.48 -42.81
N ILE A 217 44.90 16.32 -44.12
CA ILE A 217 44.15 15.17 -44.64
C ILE A 217 45.16 14.05 -44.88
N GLU A 218 45.08 12.99 -44.09
CA GLU A 218 45.86 11.77 -44.30
C GLU A 218 45.03 10.76 -45.11
N LEU A 219 45.60 10.27 -46.21
CA LEU A 219 45.00 9.24 -47.04
C LEU A 219 45.79 7.95 -46.87
N ALA A 220 45.19 6.99 -46.18
CA ALA A 220 45.83 5.69 -45.93
C ALA A 220 45.95 4.83 -47.20
N ALA A 221 45.14 5.10 -48.22
CA ALA A 221 45.15 4.43 -49.52
C ALA A 221 45.82 5.34 -50.59
N PRO A 222 46.46 4.77 -51.62
CA PRO A 222 47.38 5.51 -52.50
C PRO A 222 46.71 6.50 -53.48
N ALA A 223 45.39 6.68 -53.43
CA ALA A 223 44.67 7.44 -54.44
C ALA A 223 43.62 8.38 -53.84
N LEU A 224 43.69 9.65 -54.26
CA LEU A 224 42.62 10.64 -54.13
C LEU A 224 42.02 10.88 -55.51
N LYS A 225 40.72 10.66 -55.68
CA LYS A 225 40.02 11.03 -56.92
C LYS A 225 39.27 12.34 -56.72
N LEU A 226 39.69 13.37 -57.45
CA LEU A 226 38.98 14.65 -57.55
C LEU A 226 38.37 14.75 -58.94
N SER A 227 37.12 15.17 -59.06
CA SER A 227 36.39 15.25 -60.33
C SER A 227 35.54 16.51 -60.36
N GLY A 228 35.40 17.14 -61.53
CA GLY A 228 34.58 18.36 -61.69
C GLY A 228 35.13 19.59 -60.98
N LEU A 229 36.47 19.70 -60.83
CA LEU A 229 37.09 20.90 -60.27
C LEU A 229 36.86 22.09 -61.24
N PRO A 230 36.27 23.21 -60.79
CA PRO A 230 36.08 24.38 -61.63
C PRO A 230 37.41 25.10 -61.88
N ASP A 231 37.54 25.77 -63.03
CA ASP A 231 38.66 26.68 -63.31
C ASP A 231 38.59 27.88 -62.36
N VAL A 232 39.46 27.90 -61.36
CA VAL A 232 39.55 29.02 -60.41
C VAL A 232 40.40 30.12 -61.06
N THR A 233 39.76 31.15 -61.61
CA THR A 233 40.44 32.33 -62.15
C THR A 233 40.66 33.38 -61.05
N GLY A 234 41.80 34.08 -61.06
CA GLY A 234 42.07 35.21 -60.16
C GLY A 234 42.81 34.91 -58.84
N PHE A 235 43.26 33.68 -58.61
CA PHE A 235 44.10 33.31 -57.47
C PHE A 235 45.35 32.54 -57.91
N THR A 236 46.50 32.83 -57.32
CA THR A 236 47.72 32.05 -57.53
C THR A 236 47.68 30.81 -56.64
N ALA A 237 47.42 29.64 -57.22
CA ALA A 237 47.46 28.39 -56.47
C ALA A 237 48.90 28.10 -55.98
N ASN A 238 49.04 27.51 -54.79
CA ASN A 238 50.34 27.04 -54.29
C ASN A 238 50.78 25.72 -54.95
N VAL A 239 49.80 24.95 -55.43
CA VAL A 239 49.97 23.65 -56.08
C VAL A 239 48.88 23.49 -57.15
N HIS A 240 49.20 22.87 -58.28
CA HIS A 240 48.25 22.51 -59.34
C HIS A 240 48.35 21.02 -59.71
N ILE A 241 47.34 20.49 -60.39
CA ILE A 241 47.41 19.17 -61.03
C ILE A 241 47.78 19.40 -62.51
N ASP A 242 48.88 18.81 -62.99
CA ASP A 242 49.32 18.94 -64.39
C ASP A 242 48.45 18.13 -65.36
N GLY A 243 48.62 18.31 -66.67
CA GLY A 243 47.85 17.57 -67.69
C GLY A 243 48.05 16.04 -67.66
N ASN A 244 48.99 15.54 -66.85
CA ASN A 244 49.23 14.13 -66.59
C ASN A 244 48.69 13.67 -65.22
N GLY A 245 47.91 14.50 -64.53
CA GLY A 245 47.32 14.17 -63.23
C GLY A 245 48.28 14.26 -62.04
N ARG A 246 49.48 14.82 -62.19
CA ARG A 246 50.44 14.94 -61.09
C ARG A 246 50.27 16.25 -60.33
N LEU A 247 50.31 16.19 -59.00
CA LEU A 247 50.38 17.39 -58.16
C LEU A 247 51.76 18.05 -58.30
N ARG A 248 51.79 19.35 -58.61
CA ARG A 248 53.00 20.17 -58.79
C ARG A 248 52.91 21.38 -57.90
N ARG A 249 54.01 21.72 -57.21
CA ARG A 249 54.17 23.03 -56.55
C ARG A 249 54.36 24.10 -57.60
N ILE A 250 53.65 25.21 -57.47
CA ILE A 250 53.89 26.40 -58.28
C ILE A 250 55.06 27.13 -57.61
N THR A 251 56.20 27.17 -58.30
CA THR A 251 57.41 27.92 -57.91
C THR A 251 57.32 29.36 -58.37
#